data_AF-A0A973IRL7-F1
#
_entry.id   AF-A0A973IRL7-F1
#
_cell.length_a   1.000
_cell.length_b   1.000
_cell.length_c   1.000
_cell.angle_alpha   90.00
_cell.angle_beta   90.00
_cell.angle_gamma   90.00
#
_symmetry.space_group_name_H-M   'P 1'
#
loop_
_entity.id
_entity.type
_entity.pdbx_description
1 polymer ?
#
loop_
_entity_poly.entity_id
_entity_poly.type
_entity_poly.pdbx_seq_one_letter_code
_entity_poly.pdbx_strand_id
1 'polypeptide(L)'
;MNYCEGTDLNDYLYQEYLDKIEQLSPGSALRHISQVSAEIDDSLRAVCTLPLASIPATVRRICAVIVCWRLVGEITTLMDTEASSGNEWIPLQTLYKQAVKDLEAIREGKPGYGLDGKEPEAGGVDVLAPDRMFTEEIWSKF
;
A
#
# COMPACT_ATOMS: atom_id res chain seq x y z
N MET A 1 3.91 -14.66 -5.41
CA MET A 1 4.20 -13.65 -6.46
C MET A 1 4.29 -12.30 -5.75
N ASN A 2 5.12 -11.35 -6.19
CA ASN A 2 5.11 -10.01 -5.58
C ASN A 2 4.03 -9.16 -6.24
N TYR A 3 3.19 -8.51 -5.44
CA TYR A 3 2.07 -7.69 -5.93
C TYR A 3 2.45 -6.23 -6.18
N CYS A 4 3.60 -5.78 -5.68
CA CYS A 4 4.20 -4.50 -6.01
C CYS A 4 5.72 -4.63 -6.14
N GLU A 5 6.34 -3.65 -6.78
CA GLU A 5 7.78 -3.49 -6.91
C GLU A 5 8.28 -2.34 -6.03
N GLY A 6 9.60 -2.24 -5.84
CA GLY A 6 10.20 -1.14 -5.08
C GLY A 6 9.87 0.24 -5.68
N THR A 7 9.71 0.32 -7.00
CA THR A 7 9.32 1.55 -7.69
C THR A 7 7.89 2.00 -7.36
N ASP A 8 6.98 1.08 -7.07
CA ASP A 8 5.59 1.41 -6.69
C ASP A 8 5.53 2.06 -5.30
N LEU A 9 6.56 1.88 -4.46
CA LEU A 9 6.62 2.51 -3.15
C LEU A 9 6.83 4.04 -3.26
N ASN A 10 7.44 4.50 -4.35
CA ASN A 10 7.69 5.92 -4.60
C ASN A 10 6.41 6.75 -4.82
N ASP A 11 5.27 6.09 -5.03
CA ASP A 11 3.97 6.76 -5.08
C ASP A 11 3.47 7.19 -3.69
N TYR A 12 4.04 6.58 -2.62
CA TYR A 12 3.60 6.78 -1.23
C TYR A 12 4.71 7.23 -0.28
N LEU A 13 5.99 7.07 -0.65
CA LEU A 13 7.14 7.51 0.13
C LEU A 13 8.19 8.16 -0.78
N TYR A 14 8.88 9.19 -0.31
CA TYR A 14 10.03 9.74 -1.02
C TYR A 14 11.21 8.76 -1.02
N GLN A 15 11.97 8.79 -2.11
CA GLN A 15 13.18 7.98 -2.26
C GLN A 15 14.16 8.17 -1.10
N GLU A 16 14.30 9.39 -0.56
CA GLU A 16 15.18 9.66 0.58
C GLU A 16 14.84 8.85 1.84
N TYR A 17 13.55 8.61 2.09
CA TYR A 17 13.11 7.75 3.19
C TYR A 17 13.45 6.28 2.90
N LEU A 18 13.20 5.82 1.68
CA LEU A 18 13.54 4.46 1.26
C LEU A 18 15.06 4.21 1.36
N ASP A 19 15.88 5.17 0.95
CA ASP A 19 17.33 5.11 1.06
C ASP A 19 17.77 5.06 2.54
N LYS A 20 17.14 5.86 3.39
CA LYS A 20 17.41 5.84 4.85
C LYS A 20 17.02 4.51 5.49
N ILE A 21 15.88 3.93 5.09
CA ILE A 21 15.46 2.60 5.54
C ILE A 21 16.48 1.55 5.08
N GLU A 22 16.93 1.59 3.83
CA GLU A 22 17.92 0.66 3.29
C GLU A 22 19.27 0.78 4.01
N GLN A 23 19.68 2.00 4.41
CA GLN A 23 20.88 2.21 5.23
C GLN A 23 20.75 1.60 6.64
N LEU A 24 19.58 1.72 7.27
CA LEU A 24 19.33 1.23 8.62
C LEU A 24 19.05 -0.27 8.67
N SER A 25 18.35 -0.80 7.68
CA SER A 25 17.89 -2.18 7.57
C SER A 25 17.96 -2.64 6.09
N PRO A 26 19.14 -3.05 5.62
CA PRO A 26 19.33 -3.46 4.24
C PRO A 26 18.37 -4.58 3.81
N GLY A 27 17.79 -4.44 2.62
CA GLY A 27 16.81 -5.38 2.07
C GLY A 27 15.48 -5.42 2.83
N SER A 28 15.17 -4.43 3.67
CA SER A 28 13.88 -4.39 4.39
C SER A 28 12.70 -4.24 3.43
N ALA A 29 12.81 -3.35 2.45
CA ALA A 29 11.74 -3.12 1.46
C ALA A 29 11.35 -4.42 0.74
N LEU A 30 12.33 -5.18 0.21
CA LEU A 30 12.07 -6.43 -0.48
C LEU A 30 11.47 -7.51 0.44
N ARG A 31 11.92 -7.57 1.70
CA ARG A 31 11.36 -8.48 2.71
C ARG A 31 9.90 -8.18 3.00
N HIS A 32 9.56 -6.90 3.24
CA HIS A 32 8.18 -6.48 3.46
C HIS A 32 7.30 -6.72 2.24
N ILE A 33 7.78 -6.41 1.02
CA ILE A 33 7.05 -6.70 -0.23
C ILE A 33 6.70 -8.19 -0.30
N SER A 34 7.67 -9.07 -0.03
CA SER A 34 7.47 -10.52 -0.10
C SER A 34 6.49 -11.02 0.97
N GLN A 35 6.59 -10.50 2.20
CA GLN A 35 5.70 -10.85 3.32
C GLN A 35 4.28 -10.39 3.08
N VAL A 36 4.08 -9.11 2.75
CA VAL A 36 2.75 -8.54 2.47
C VAL A 36 2.13 -9.23 1.26
N SER A 37 2.93 -9.59 0.25
CA SER A 37 2.40 -10.33 -0.89
C SER A 37 1.90 -11.72 -0.51
N ALA A 38 2.55 -12.41 0.44
CA ALA A 38 2.06 -13.68 0.97
C ALA A 38 0.76 -13.53 1.77
N GLU A 39 0.61 -12.45 2.55
CA GLU A 39 -0.64 -12.13 3.26
C GLU A 39 -1.80 -11.84 2.31
N ILE A 40 -1.51 -11.16 1.20
CA ILE A 40 -2.47 -10.93 0.11
C ILE A 40 -2.83 -12.24 -0.58
N ASP A 41 -1.86 -13.11 -0.88
CA ASP A 41 -2.11 -14.45 -1.41
C ASP A 41 -3.09 -15.22 -0.52
N ASP A 42 -2.88 -15.21 0.80
CA ASP A 42 -3.78 -15.89 1.75
C ASP A 42 -5.22 -15.35 1.71
N SER A 43 -5.37 -14.03 1.53
CA SER A 43 -6.68 -13.39 1.43
C SER A 43 -7.36 -13.72 0.09
N LEU A 44 -6.58 -13.74 -1.00
CA LEU A 44 -7.06 -14.04 -2.35
C LEU A 44 -7.46 -15.51 -2.54
N ARG A 45 -6.78 -16.46 -1.89
CA ARG A 45 -7.13 -17.90 -1.97
C ARG A 45 -8.56 -18.20 -1.55
N ALA A 46 -9.18 -17.34 -0.74
CA ALA A 46 -10.58 -17.50 -0.35
C ALA A 46 -11.55 -17.29 -1.52
N VAL A 47 -11.15 -16.55 -2.56
CA VAL A 47 -12.05 -16.04 -3.60
C VAL A 47 -11.57 -16.28 -5.03
N CYS A 48 -10.28 -16.57 -5.25
CA CYS A 48 -9.73 -16.81 -6.58
C CYS A 48 -8.66 -17.91 -6.60
N THR A 49 -8.34 -18.41 -7.80
CA THR A 49 -7.26 -19.37 -8.01
C THR A 49 -5.96 -18.62 -8.26
N LEU A 50 -4.90 -19.00 -7.54
CA LEU A 50 -3.57 -18.40 -7.66
C LEU A 50 -2.64 -19.29 -8.51
N PRO A 51 -1.64 -18.70 -9.22
CA PRO A 51 -1.34 -17.27 -9.29
C PRO A 51 -2.34 -16.50 -10.18
N LEU A 52 -2.54 -15.21 -9.90
CA LEU A 52 -3.31 -14.33 -10.77
C LEU A 52 -2.64 -14.19 -12.14
N ALA A 53 -3.43 -14.13 -13.21
CA ALA A 53 -2.92 -13.92 -14.58
C ALA A 53 -2.38 -12.51 -14.80
N SER A 54 -2.93 -11.52 -14.10
CA SER A 54 -2.47 -10.13 -14.07
C SER A 54 -2.73 -9.56 -12.69
N ILE A 55 -1.89 -8.63 -12.23
CA ILE A 55 -2.02 -7.99 -10.92
C ILE A 55 -2.95 -6.77 -11.06
N PRO A 56 -4.15 -6.78 -10.45
CA PRO A 56 -5.04 -5.63 -10.46
C PRO A 56 -4.38 -4.42 -9.78
N ALA A 57 -4.63 -3.22 -10.29
CA ALA A 57 -4.10 -1.98 -9.73
C ALA A 57 -4.46 -1.82 -8.24
N THR A 58 -5.67 -2.25 -7.85
CA THR A 58 -6.12 -2.22 -6.46
C THR A 58 -5.28 -3.10 -5.55
N VAL A 59 -4.92 -4.32 -6.00
CA VAL A 59 -4.08 -5.24 -5.23
C VAL A 59 -2.65 -4.70 -5.11
N ARG A 60 -2.12 -4.10 -6.20
CA ARG A 60 -0.82 -3.42 -6.17
C ARG A 60 -0.79 -2.28 -5.16
N ARG A 61 -1.81 -1.41 -5.19
CA ARG A 61 -1.97 -0.31 -4.22
C ARG A 61 -2.01 -0.82 -2.79
N ILE A 62 -2.82 -1.84 -2.50
CA ILE A 62 -2.93 -2.42 -1.16
C ILE A 62 -1.55 -2.91 -0.69
N CYS A 63 -0.83 -3.63 -1.55
CA CYS A 63 0.51 -4.12 -1.25
C CYS A 63 1.48 -2.97 -0.96
N ALA A 64 1.58 -2.00 -1.86
CA ALA A 64 2.50 -0.86 -1.74
C ALA A 64 2.24 -0.03 -0.47
N VAL A 65 0.97 0.30 -0.19
CA VAL A 65 0.58 1.10 0.98
C VAL A 65 0.91 0.38 2.29
N ILE A 66 0.61 -0.93 2.41
CA ILE A 66 0.91 -1.70 3.62
C ILE A 66 2.42 -1.79 3.83
N VAL A 67 3.19 -2.01 2.76
CA VAL A 67 4.66 -2.04 2.80
C VAL A 67 5.19 -0.68 3.27
N CYS A 68 4.78 0.42 2.66
CA CYS A 68 5.22 1.77 3.04
C CYS A 68 4.92 2.08 4.51
N TRP A 69 3.73 1.70 4.99
CA TRP A 69 3.37 1.89 6.40
C TRP A 69 4.29 1.09 7.36
N ARG A 70 4.60 -0.17 7.02
CA ARG A 70 5.53 -0.99 7.81
C ARG A 70 6.95 -0.43 7.80
N LEU A 71 7.43 0.01 6.64
CA LEU A 71 8.75 0.61 6.49
C LEU A 71 8.91 1.91 7.28
N VAL A 72 7.90 2.77 7.27
CA VAL A 72 7.87 3.97 8.13
C VAL A 72 7.93 3.61 9.61
N GLY A 73 7.28 2.51 10.02
CA GLY A 73 7.36 2.01 11.40
C GLY A 73 8.75 1.54 11.81
N GLU A 74 9.60 1.12 10.87
CA GLU A 74 10.99 0.78 11.19
C GLU A 74 11.85 2.00 11.49
N ILE A 75 11.55 3.15 10.89
CA ILE A 75 12.34 4.38 11.04
C ILE A 75 11.74 5.38 12.02
N THR A 76 10.45 5.26 12.34
CA THR A 76 9.75 6.17 13.24
C THR A 76 9.34 5.46 14.52
N THR A 77 9.95 5.84 15.65
CA THR A 77 9.40 5.54 16.99
C THR A 77 8.14 6.37 17.30
N LEU A 78 7.64 7.16 16.34
CA LEU A 78 6.57 8.16 16.49
C LEU A 78 5.18 7.65 16.13
N MET A 79 5.04 6.41 15.62
CA MET A 79 3.75 5.83 15.23
C MET A 79 2.72 5.76 16.38
N ASP A 80 3.16 5.88 17.63
CA ASP A 80 2.28 5.90 18.82
C ASP A 80 1.69 7.27 19.17
N THR A 81 2.03 8.35 18.44
CA THR A 81 1.48 9.68 18.74
C THR A 81 0.32 10.06 17.80
N GLU A 82 -0.85 9.47 18.05
CA GLU A 82 -2.11 9.72 17.31
C GLU A 82 -2.68 11.16 17.40
N ALA A 83 -1.97 12.14 17.98
CA ALA A 83 -2.59 13.42 18.33
C ALA A 83 -1.70 14.68 18.17
N SER A 84 -0.66 14.64 17.34
CA SER A 84 0.08 15.86 16.97
C SER A 84 -0.37 16.38 15.62
N SER A 85 -0.78 17.65 15.56
CA SER A 85 -1.16 18.39 14.35
C SER A 85 -0.02 18.56 13.33
N GLY A 86 1.17 18.03 13.60
CA GLY A 86 2.31 17.94 12.69
C GLY A 86 2.71 16.52 12.30
N ASN A 87 1.84 15.52 12.48
CA ASN A 87 2.16 14.15 12.09
C ASN A 87 2.04 13.98 10.56
N GLU A 88 3.20 14.04 9.90
CA GLU A 88 3.39 13.91 8.45
C GLU A 88 2.84 12.59 7.87
N TRP A 89 2.59 11.59 8.72
CA TRP A 89 2.17 10.25 8.32
C TRP A 89 0.65 10.03 8.33
N ILE A 90 -0.16 11.02 8.72
CA ILE A 90 -1.63 10.91 8.77
C ILE A 90 -2.24 10.47 7.43
N PRO A 91 -1.81 11.01 6.25
CA PRO A 91 -2.32 10.54 4.97
C PRO A 91 -2.00 9.05 4.73
N LEU A 92 -0.75 8.64 4.97
CA LEU A 92 -0.33 7.24 4.81
C LEU A 92 -1.06 6.31 5.79
N GLN A 93 -1.29 6.74 7.04
CA GLN A 93 -2.08 6.01 8.03
C GLN A 93 -3.51 5.79 7.53
N THR A 94 -4.11 6.81 6.92
CA THR A 94 -5.48 6.74 6.39
C THR A 94 -5.55 5.75 5.23
N LEU A 95 -4.58 5.79 4.31
CA LEU A 95 -4.47 4.82 3.22
C LEU A 95 -4.27 3.41 3.75
N TYR A 96 -3.43 3.23 4.77
CA TYR A 96 -3.20 1.93 5.40
C TYR A 96 -4.50 1.38 5.99
N LYS A 97 -5.23 2.19 6.76
CA LYS A 97 -6.54 1.81 7.31
C LYS A 97 -7.52 1.41 6.19
N GLN A 98 -7.49 2.11 5.05
CA GLN A 98 -8.30 1.76 3.89
C GLN A 98 -7.83 0.46 3.22
N ALA A 99 -6.53 0.28 3.01
CA ALA A 99 -5.96 -0.92 2.39
C ALA A 99 -6.26 -2.20 3.20
N VAL A 100 -6.22 -2.12 4.54
CA VAL A 100 -6.62 -3.24 5.41
C VAL A 100 -8.09 -3.58 5.24
N LYS A 101 -8.99 -2.58 5.19
CA LYS A 101 -10.42 -2.79 4.94
C LYS A 101 -10.69 -3.40 3.57
N ASP A 102 -9.96 -2.95 2.55
CA ASP A 102 -10.10 -3.47 1.19
C ASP A 102 -9.64 -4.92 1.12
N LEU A 103 -8.55 -5.28 1.80
CA LEU A 103 -8.08 -6.66 1.89
C LEU A 103 -9.08 -7.57 2.61
N GLU A 104 -9.70 -7.08 3.68
CA GLU A 104 -10.78 -7.80 4.38
C GLU A 104 -12.01 -7.98 3.48
N ALA A 105 -12.41 -6.95 2.76
CA ALA A 105 -13.51 -7.03 1.81
C ALA A 105 -13.24 -8.00 0.66
N ILE A 106 -12.00 -8.08 0.17
CA ILE A 106 -11.56 -9.09 -0.79
C ILE A 106 -11.71 -10.49 -0.19
N ARG A 107 -11.26 -10.70 1.04
CA ARG A 107 -11.37 -12.00 1.73
C ARG A 107 -12.82 -12.44 1.92
N GLU A 108 -13.73 -11.48 2.13
CA GLU A 108 -15.17 -11.71 2.23
C GLU A 108 -15.87 -11.92 0.87
N GLY A 109 -15.15 -11.76 -0.25
CA GLY A 109 -15.71 -11.92 -1.60
C GLY A 109 -16.63 -10.78 -2.03
N LYS A 110 -16.44 -9.58 -1.49
CA LYS A 110 -17.22 -8.40 -1.91
C LYS A 110 -16.82 -7.97 -3.33
N PRO A 111 -17.78 -7.65 -4.22
CA PRO A 111 -17.50 -7.20 -5.58
C PRO A 111 -16.88 -5.79 -5.57
N GLY A 112 -16.01 -5.49 -6.55
CA GLY A 112 -15.46 -4.14 -6.79
C GLY A 112 -13.94 -4.00 -6.79
N TYR A 113 -13.18 -5.07 -6.54
CA TYR A 113 -11.71 -5.01 -6.40
C TYR A 113 -10.92 -5.41 -7.66
N GLY A 114 -11.56 -5.40 -8.84
CA GLY A 114 -10.91 -5.75 -10.11
C GLY A 114 -10.52 -7.22 -10.24
N LEU A 115 -11.11 -8.10 -9.42
CA LEU A 115 -10.81 -9.55 -9.39
C LEU A 115 -11.68 -10.37 -10.35
N ASP A 116 -12.75 -9.80 -10.90
CA ASP A 116 -13.73 -10.50 -11.74
C ASP A 116 -13.41 -10.48 -13.25
N GLY A 117 -12.22 -10.02 -13.66
CA GLY A 117 -11.85 -9.89 -15.08
C GLY A 117 -12.72 -8.91 -15.89
N LYS A 118 -13.68 -8.24 -15.24
CA LYS A 118 -14.41 -7.09 -15.77
C LYS A 118 -13.67 -5.84 -15.33
N GLU A 119 -13.31 -5.00 -16.30
CA GLU A 119 -13.09 -3.57 -16.02
C GLU A 119 -14.25 -3.06 -15.17
N PRO A 120 -14.00 -2.23 -14.14
CA PRO A 120 -15.05 -1.75 -13.28
C PRO A 120 -16.10 -1.01 -14.12
N GLU A 121 -17.30 -1.57 -14.21
CA GLU A 121 -18.45 -0.81 -14.69
C GLU A 121 -18.61 0.38 -13.74
N ALA A 122 -18.81 1.57 -14.32
CA ALA A 122 -18.66 2.91 -13.74
C ALA A 122 -19.55 3.28 -12.52
N GLY A 123 -19.93 2.30 -11.70
CA GLY A 123 -20.57 2.45 -10.39
C GLY A 123 -19.88 1.68 -9.25
N GLY A 124 -18.82 0.92 -9.52
CA GLY A 124 -17.90 0.46 -8.47
C GLY A 124 -16.98 1.61 -8.05
N VAL A 125 -16.69 1.78 -6.76
CA VAL A 125 -15.77 2.82 -6.28
C VAL A 125 -14.41 2.58 -6.93
N ASP A 126 -14.17 3.28 -8.04
CA ASP A 126 -12.89 3.31 -8.71
C ASP A 126 -11.97 4.09 -7.78
N VAL A 127 -11.31 3.37 -6.86
CA VAL A 127 -10.23 3.94 -6.06
C VAL A 127 -9.03 4.03 -7.00
N LEU A 128 -9.13 4.96 -7.96
CA LEU A 128 -8.00 5.49 -8.70
C LEU A 128 -6.93 5.80 -7.67
N ALA A 129 -5.78 5.13 -7.78
CA ALA A 129 -4.61 5.53 -7.03
C ALA A 129 -4.44 7.03 -7.29
N PRO A 130 -4.52 7.88 -6.26
CA PRO A 130 -4.44 9.31 -6.48
C PRO A 130 -3.10 9.65 -7.10
N ASP A 131 -3.10 10.60 -8.05
CA ASP A 131 -1.88 11.24 -8.53
C ASP A 131 -1.01 11.61 -7.32
N ARG A 132 0.26 11.16 -7.34
CA ARG A 132 1.29 11.32 -6.29
C ARG A 132 0.84 12.18 -5.11
N MET A 133 0.56 11.53 -3.98
CA MET A 133 0.00 12.18 -2.79
C MET A 133 0.90 13.24 -2.15
N PHE A 134 2.20 13.24 -2.49
CA PHE A 134 3.21 14.15 -1.96
C PHE A 134 3.92 14.89 -3.12
N THR A 135 3.57 16.15 -3.35
CA THR A 135 4.24 17.05 -4.29
C THR A 135 5.20 17.99 -3.53
N GLU A 136 6.26 18.48 -4.19
CA GLU A 136 7.20 19.46 -3.59
C GLU A 136 6.48 20.70 -3.03
N GLU A 137 5.33 21.07 -3.61
CA GLU A 137 4.55 22.26 -3.24
C GLU A 137 3.85 22.16 -1.87
N ILE A 138 3.53 20.94 -1.42
CA ILE A 138 2.99 20.71 -0.06
C ILE A 138 4.09 20.87 0.99
N TRP A 139 5.35 20.62 0.61
CA TRP A 139 6.52 20.67 1.48
C TRP A 139 7.25 22.02 1.47
N SER A 140 7.16 22.81 0.40
CA SER A 140 7.81 24.14 0.33
C SER A 140 7.19 25.21 1.25
N LYS A 141 6.14 24.87 1.99
CA LYS A 141 5.51 25.75 2.99
C LYS A 141 6.13 25.60 4.38
N PHE A 142 7.22 24.86 4.51
CA PHE A 142 8.01 24.70 5.73
C PHE A 142 9.47 25.06 5.49
#